data_AF-A0A068WJI2-F1
#
_entry.id   AF-A0A068WJI2-F1
#
_cell.length_a   1.000
_cell.length_b   1.000
_cell.length_c   1.000
_cell.angle_alpha   90.00
_cell.angle_beta   90.00
_cell.angle_gamma   90.00
#
_symmetry.space_group_name_H-M   'P 1'
#
loop_
_entity.id
_entity.type
_entity.pdbx_description
1 polymer ?
#
loop_
_entity_poly.entity_id
_entity_poly.type
_entity_poly.pdbx_seq_one_letter_code
_entity_poly.pdbx_strand_id
1 'polypeptide(L)'
;MNTSSVTCPGSVKLQVIANKALPHNTALTLQFLSRGQLTTRTMKLEADYACVPQDNEFGHYECSDGDRIRCLEGWKGDNCLTPVCGDNGCGMGGTCVAPCHCACKPGGEVIVLELHSSSLVEWSIE
;
A
#
# COMPACT_ATOMS: atom_id res chain seq x y z
N MET A 1 -26.54 14.22 38.42
CA MET A 1 -26.46 13.42 37.19
C MET A 1 -25.55 14.17 36.24
N ASN A 2 -24.35 13.66 36.00
CA ASN A 2 -23.31 14.35 35.24
C ASN A 2 -23.62 14.22 33.74
N THR A 3 -24.24 15.24 33.15
CA THR A 3 -24.54 15.29 31.72
C THR A 3 -23.27 15.67 30.97
N SER A 4 -22.37 14.72 30.82
CA SER A 4 -21.22 14.86 29.92
C SER A 4 -21.77 15.09 28.52
N SER A 5 -21.72 16.34 28.03
CA SER A 5 -22.13 16.67 26.67
C SER A 5 -21.18 15.95 25.73
N VAL A 6 -21.64 14.88 25.09
CA VAL A 6 -20.89 14.19 24.04
C VAL A 6 -20.94 15.08 22.81
N THR A 7 -19.91 15.89 22.64
CA THR A 7 -19.69 16.65 21.40
C THR A 7 -19.17 15.67 20.36
N CYS A 8 -20.06 15.13 19.52
CA CYS A 8 -19.63 14.33 18.37
C CYS A 8 -18.84 15.28 17.45
N PRO A 9 -17.57 14.96 17.13
CA PRO A 9 -16.78 15.84 16.27
C PRO A 9 -17.47 15.96 14.91
N GLY A 10 -17.43 17.17 14.38
CA GLY A 10 -17.96 17.54 13.07
C GLY A 10 -17.46 16.61 11.95
N SER A 11 -18.23 16.61 10.87
CA SER A 11 -17.96 16.01 9.55
C SER A 11 -16.66 15.18 9.42
N VAL A 12 -16.81 13.86 9.17
CA VAL A 12 -15.71 13.00 8.74
C VAL A 12 -15.49 13.19 7.23
N LYS A 13 -14.26 13.49 6.83
CA LYS A 13 -13.85 13.51 5.41
C LYS A 13 -13.23 12.17 5.06
N LEU A 14 -13.74 11.53 4.03
CA LEU A 14 -13.20 10.30 3.47
C LEU A 14 -12.55 10.62 2.13
N GLN A 15 -11.30 10.21 1.95
CA GLN A 15 -10.57 10.33 0.70
C GLN A 15 -10.30 8.94 0.15
N VAL A 16 -10.56 8.75 -1.15
CA VAL A 16 -10.22 7.51 -1.85
C VAL A 16 -8.96 7.78 -2.66
N ILE A 17 -7.95 6.94 -2.46
CA ILE A 17 -6.70 6.98 -3.22
C ILE A 17 -6.62 5.67 -4.00
N ALA A 18 -6.31 5.77 -5.28
CA ALA A 18 -6.14 4.62 -6.15
C ALA A 18 -4.95 4.84 -7.07
N ASN A 19 -4.04 3.86 -7.14
CA ASN A 19 -2.87 3.92 -8.02
C ASN A 19 -3.22 3.71 -9.50
N LYS A 20 -4.50 3.47 -9.79
CA LYS A 20 -5.02 3.32 -11.14
C LYS A 20 -6.27 4.19 -11.26
N ALA A 21 -6.39 4.84 -12.42
CA ALA A 21 -7.59 5.60 -12.75
C ALA A 21 -8.83 4.72 -12.56
N LEU A 22 -9.73 5.19 -11.70
CA LEU A 22 -11.01 4.54 -11.48
C LEU A 22 -11.89 4.75 -12.73
N PRO A 23 -12.67 3.73 -13.15
CA PRO A 23 -13.62 3.91 -14.24
C PRO A 23 -14.57 5.09 -13.99
N HIS A 24 -15.03 5.72 -15.07
CA HIS A 24 -16.10 6.73 -14.96
C HIS A 24 -17.32 6.13 -14.25
N ASN A 25 -17.97 6.92 -13.39
CA ASN A 25 -19.11 6.51 -12.57
C ASN A 25 -18.82 5.36 -11.58
N THR A 26 -17.58 5.19 -11.13
CA THR A 26 -17.27 4.26 -10.04
C THR A 26 -18.10 4.58 -8.81
N ALA A 27 -18.79 3.57 -8.27
CA ALA A 27 -19.65 3.72 -7.10
C ALA A 27 -18.90 3.28 -5.83
N LEU A 28 -18.68 4.21 -4.90
CA LEU A 28 -18.21 3.92 -3.56
C LEU A 28 -19.40 3.61 -2.66
N THR A 29 -19.44 2.41 -2.10
CA THR A 29 -20.46 2.01 -1.13
C THR A 29 -19.84 1.98 0.26
N LEU A 30 -20.33 2.85 1.15
CA LEU A 30 -19.95 2.95 2.55
C LEU A 30 -20.99 2.26 3.41
N GLN A 31 -20.56 1.26 4.18
CA GLN A 31 -21.37 0.60 5.20
C GLN A 31 -20.84 1.01 6.57
N PHE A 32 -21.70 1.60 7.39
CA PHE A 32 -21.32 2.07 8.72
C PHE A 32 -22.47 1.97 9.71
N LEU A 33 -22.14 1.83 10.98
CA LEU A 33 -23.11 1.83 12.06
C LEU A 33 -23.36 3.27 12.52
N SER A 34 -24.60 3.73 12.43
CA SER A 34 -25.01 5.04 12.92
C SER A 34 -26.14 4.86 13.92
N ARG A 35 -25.92 5.27 15.18
CA ARG A 35 -26.93 5.19 16.25
C ARG A 35 -27.54 3.78 16.42
N GLY A 36 -26.70 2.74 16.29
CA GLY A 36 -27.14 1.34 16.39
C GLY A 36 -27.81 0.77 15.13
N GLN A 37 -27.94 1.57 14.06
CA GLN A 37 -28.49 1.13 12.79
C GLN A 37 -27.38 1.00 11.73
N LEU A 38 -27.28 -0.19 11.12
CA LEU A 38 -26.40 -0.39 9.98
C LEU A 38 -26.95 0.42 8.79
N THR A 39 -26.16 1.38 8.33
CA THR A 39 -26.51 2.31 7.27
C THR A 39 -25.58 2.09 6.08
N THR A 40 -26.16 2.06 4.88
CA THR A 40 -25.41 1.98 3.63
C THR A 40 -25.59 3.28 2.86
N ARG A 41 -24.49 3.87 2.38
CA ARG A 41 -24.50 5.04 1.51
C ARG A 41 -23.69 4.73 0.26
N THR A 42 -24.25 5.03 -0.90
CA THR A 42 -23.56 4.89 -2.18
C THR A 42 -23.35 6.27 -2.78
N MET A 43 -22.12 6.57 -3.15
CA MET A 43 -21.73 7.80 -3.84
C MET A 43 -21.01 7.46 -5.14
N LYS A 44 -21.28 8.23 -6.20
CA LYS A 44 -20.50 8.14 -7.43
C LYS A 44 -19.26 8.99 -7.25
N LEU A 45 -18.10 8.41 -7.52
CA LEU A 45 -16.84 9.15 -7.54
C LEU A 45 -16.78 9.91 -8.86
N GLU A 46 -16.68 11.24 -8.75
CA GLU A 46 -16.38 12.08 -9.90
C GLU A 46 -14.88 11.99 -10.20
N ALA A 47 -14.55 12.04 -11.48
CA ALA A 47 -13.18 11.93 -11.96
C ALA A 47 -12.43 13.27 -11.83
N ASP A 48 -12.48 13.88 -10.65
CA ASP A 48 -11.55 14.95 -10.27
C ASP A 48 -10.36 14.29 -9.54
N TYR A 49 -9.61 13.49 -10.30
CA TYR A 49 -8.46 12.75 -9.80
C TYR A 49 -7.24 13.65 -9.96
N ALA A 50 -6.66 14.07 -8.84
CA ALA A 50 -5.34 14.70 -8.84
C ALA A 50 -4.32 13.63 -8.46
N CYS A 51 -3.33 13.41 -9.32
CA CYS A 51 -2.18 12.58 -8.95
C CYS A 51 -1.41 13.25 -7.81
N VAL A 52 -1.11 12.48 -6.75
CA VAL A 52 -0.29 12.92 -5.61
C VAL A 52 0.94 12.00 -5.53
N PRO A 53 2.17 12.51 -5.62
CA PRO A 53 3.38 11.70 -5.48
C PRO A 53 3.42 10.97 -4.13
N GLN A 54 3.89 9.73 -4.11
CA GLN A 54 3.84 8.87 -2.93
C GLN A 54 5.00 7.87 -2.89
N ASP A 55 5.54 7.63 -1.69
CA ASP A 55 6.59 6.64 -1.44
C ASP A 55 6.34 5.94 -0.09
N ASN A 56 5.39 5.02 -0.07
CA ASN A 56 5.03 4.22 1.12
C ASN A 56 4.33 2.91 0.71
N GLU A 57 3.76 2.19 1.67
CA GLU A 57 3.07 0.91 1.45
C GLU A 57 1.94 0.93 0.40
N PHE A 58 1.42 2.12 0.07
CA PHE A 58 0.38 2.28 -0.93
C PHE A 58 0.92 2.69 -2.29
N GLY A 59 2.22 2.92 -2.48
CA GLY A 59 2.79 3.19 -3.81
C GLY A 59 4.14 3.89 -3.74
N HIS A 60 4.97 3.62 -4.76
CA HIS A 60 6.32 4.19 -4.93
C HIS A 60 6.42 4.86 -6.29
N TYR A 61 5.89 6.08 -6.42
CA TYR A 61 5.81 6.79 -7.69
C TYR A 61 5.81 8.32 -7.56
N GLU A 62 6.20 8.97 -8.65
CA GLU A 62 5.96 10.38 -8.90
C GLU A 62 4.84 10.57 -9.93
N CYS A 63 4.23 11.75 -9.93
CA CYS A 63 3.28 12.13 -10.96
C CYS A 63 4.02 12.68 -12.17
N SER A 64 3.70 12.17 -13.35
CA SER A 64 4.17 12.68 -14.64
C SER A 64 3.18 13.71 -15.21
N ASP A 65 3.49 14.36 -16.33
CA ASP A 65 2.52 15.19 -17.05
C ASP A 65 1.19 14.44 -17.29
N GLY A 66 0.09 15.01 -16.79
CA GLY A 66 -1.24 14.39 -16.72
C GLY A 66 -1.48 13.62 -15.41
N ASP A 67 -2.39 12.65 -15.44
CA ASP A 67 -2.76 11.85 -14.27
C ASP A 67 -2.07 10.47 -14.23
N ARG A 68 -0.90 10.39 -14.86
CA ARG A 68 -0.13 9.15 -15.00
C ARG A 68 0.96 9.10 -13.93
N ILE A 69 1.08 7.93 -13.29
CA ILE A 69 2.15 7.66 -12.34
C ILE A 69 3.42 7.17 -13.05
N ARG A 70 4.57 7.56 -12.53
CA ARG A 70 5.90 7.08 -12.92
C ARG A 70 6.55 6.41 -11.71
N CYS A 71 6.82 5.12 -11.78
CA CYS A 71 7.42 4.40 -10.66
C CYS A 71 8.80 4.97 -10.31
N LEU A 72 9.09 4.99 -9.01
CA LEU A 72 10.41 5.27 -8.47
C LEU A 72 11.38 4.16 -8.88
N GLU A 73 12.68 4.46 -8.83
CA GLU A 73 13.71 3.50 -9.16
C GLU A 73 13.59 2.25 -8.28
N GLY A 74 13.75 1.07 -8.88
CA GLY A 74 13.57 -0.19 -8.19
C GLY A 74 12.11 -0.65 -8.05
N TRP A 75 11.13 0.09 -8.55
CA TRP A 75 9.71 -0.28 -8.52
C TRP A 75 9.11 -0.41 -9.92
N LYS A 76 8.11 -1.29 -10.05
CA LYS A 76 7.41 -1.57 -11.32
C LYS A 76 5.95 -1.99 -11.09
N GLY A 77 5.27 -2.23 -12.21
CA GLY A 77 3.87 -2.64 -12.27
C GLY A 77 2.91 -1.45 -12.37
N ASP A 78 1.65 -1.73 -12.69
CA ASP A 78 0.61 -0.72 -12.92
C ASP A 78 0.38 0.23 -11.74
N ASN A 79 0.75 -0.21 -10.54
CA ASN A 79 0.53 0.50 -9.28
C ASN A 79 1.83 0.82 -8.53
N CYS A 80 3.00 0.57 -9.15
CA CYS A 80 4.32 0.78 -8.56
C CYS A 80 4.50 0.17 -7.16
N LEU A 81 3.90 -1.00 -6.93
CA LEU A 81 4.03 -1.78 -5.68
C LEU A 81 4.86 -3.05 -5.86
N THR A 82 5.29 -3.37 -7.09
CA THR A 82 6.11 -4.55 -7.33
C THR A 82 7.58 -4.14 -7.33
N PRO A 83 8.42 -4.69 -6.44
CA PRO A 83 9.85 -4.41 -6.46
C PRO A 83 10.50 -5.03 -7.71
N VAL A 84 11.50 -4.34 -8.24
CA VAL A 84 12.43 -4.86 -9.24
C VAL A 84 13.54 -5.57 -8.47
N CYS A 85 13.66 -6.88 -8.69
CA CYS A 85 14.77 -7.63 -8.13
C CYS A 85 16.08 -7.20 -8.84
N GLY A 86 17.22 -7.23 -8.13
CA GLY A 86 18.52 -6.94 -8.75
C GLY A 86 18.88 -7.95 -9.86
N ASP A 87 20.00 -7.72 -10.55
CA ASP A 87 20.38 -8.44 -11.79
C ASP A 87 20.33 -9.98 -11.70
N ASN A 88 20.61 -10.53 -10.52
CA ASN A 88 20.63 -11.98 -10.27
C ASN A 88 19.30 -12.54 -9.72
N GLY A 89 18.27 -11.69 -9.59
CA GLY A 89 17.01 -12.06 -8.94
C GLY A 89 17.19 -12.46 -7.48
N CYS A 90 16.28 -13.29 -6.96
CA CYS A 90 16.32 -13.82 -5.59
C CYS A 90 16.57 -15.34 -5.53
N GLY A 91 17.16 -15.91 -6.57
CA GLY A 91 17.41 -17.35 -6.66
C GLY A 91 16.13 -18.20 -6.64
N MET A 92 16.30 -19.52 -6.54
CA MET A 92 15.17 -20.46 -6.49
C MET A 92 14.50 -20.42 -5.11
N GLY A 93 13.22 -20.06 -5.06
CA GLY A 93 12.43 -20.03 -3.82
C GLY A 93 12.46 -18.69 -3.07
N GLY A 94 13.28 -17.74 -3.51
CA GLY A 94 13.26 -16.36 -3.01
C GLY A 94 12.32 -15.46 -3.82
N THR A 95 11.84 -14.40 -3.17
CA THR A 95 11.09 -13.30 -3.79
C THR A 95 11.71 -11.99 -3.34
N CYS A 96 11.77 -10.98 -4.22
CA CYS A 96 12.12 -9.64 -3.76
C CYS A 96 10.92 -9.02 -3.05
N VAL A 97 11.15 -8.50 -1.84
CA VAL A 97 10.13 -7.83 -1.02
C VAL A 97 10.32 -6.31 -1.00
N ALA A 98 11.53 -5.86 -1.38
CA ALA A 98 11.87 -4.47 -1.67
C ALA A 98 12.92 -4.46 -2.79
N PRO A 99 13.22 -3.30 -3.41
CA PRO A 99 14.28 -3.19 -4.41
C PRO A 99 15.59 -3.78 -3.88
N CYS A 100 16.17 -4.72 -4.64
CA CYS A 100 17.40 -5.43 -4.26
C CYS A 100 17.36 -6.19 -2.92
N HIS A 101 16.19 -6.39 -2.29
CA HIS A 101 16.06 -7.12 -1.03
C HIS A 101 15.21 -8.39 -1.21
N CYS A 102 15.81 -9.55 -0.92
CA CYS A 102 15.23 -10.87 -1.13
C CYS A 102 14.78 -11.51 0.18
N ALA A 103 13.64 -12.19 0.16
CA ALA A 103 13.14 -13.01 1.24
C ALA A 103 12.76 -14.40 0.71
N CYS A 104 12.90 -15.44 1.55
CA CYS A 104 12.49 -16.80 1.24
C CYS A 104 10.99 -17.01 1.54
N LYS A 105 10.31 -17.87 0.79
CA LYS A 105 8.91 -18.23 1.08
C LYS A 105 8.81 -19.01 2.41
N PRO A 106 7.84 -18.69 3.31
CA PRO A 106 7.64 -19.47 4.52
C PRO A 106 7.17 -20.89 4.16
N GLY A 107 7.92 -21.92 4.58
CA GLY A 107 7.61 -23.34 4.29
C GLY A 107 8.80 -24.16 3.76
N GLY A 108 9.95 -23.53 3.53
CA GLY A 108 11.26 -24.19 3.66
C GLY A 108 11.89 -23.73 4.97
N GLU A 109 12.70 -24.57 5.62
CA GLU A 109 13.42 -24.26 6.86
C GLU A 109 14.00 -22.82 6.84
N VAL A 110 13.75 -22.09 7.94
CA VAL A 110 13.98 -20.65 8.09
C VAL A 110 15.45 -20.38 8.43
N ILE A 111 16.10 -19.41 7.76
CA ILE A 111 17.13 -18.55 8.38
C ILE A 111 17.02 -17.10 7.87
N VAL A 112 17.21 -16.18 8.80
CA VAL A 112 17.14 -14.72 8.73
C VAL A 112 18.37 -14.14 8.01
N LEU A 113 18.21 -13.13 7.16
CA LEU A 113 19.34 -12.39 6.57
C LEU A 113 19.61 -11.13 7.41
N GLU A 114 20.73 -11.07 8.13
CA GLU A 114 21.31 -9.78 8.51
C GLU A 114 22.16 -9.24 7.36
N LEU A 115 21.82 -8.04 6.87
CA LEU A 115 22.66 -7.30 5.93
C LEU A 115 23.69 -6.47 6.72
N HIS A 116 24.90 -7.01 6.88
CA HIS A 116 26.07 -6.16 7.10
C HIS A 116 27.02 -6.31 5.91
N SER A 117 27.44 -5.16 5.39
CA SER A 117 28.42 -5.00 4.33
C SER A 117 29.54 -6.04 4.48
N SER A 118 29.55 -7.01 3.56
CA SER A 118 30.64 -7.98 3.31
C SER A 118 30.86 -9.20 4.22
N SER A 119 29.94 -9.65 5.09
CA SER A 119 30.01 -11.04 5.64
C SER A 119 28.67 -11.53 6.19
N LEU A 120 28.19 -12.69 5.71
CA LEU A 120 27.05 -13.43 6.26
C LEU A 120 27.45 -14.02 7.63
N VAL A 121 26.68 -13.73 8.68
CA VAL A 121 26.75 -14.44 9.97
C VAL A 121 25.40 -15.08 10.26
N GLU A 122 25.41 -16.39 10.48
CA GLU A 122 24.27 -17.25 10.76
C GLU A 122 24.08 -17.36 12.28
N TRP A 123 22.84 -17.22 12.77
CA TRP A 123 22.48 -17.56 14.15
C TRP A 123 21.36 -18.59 14.13
N SER A 124 21.60 -19.78 14.68
CA SER A 124 20.56 -20.74 15.04
C SER A 124 20.11 -20.48 16.48
N ILE A 125 18.81 -20.36 16.70
CA ILE A 125 18.20 -20.47 18.04
C ILE A 125 17.98 -21.97 18.27
N GLU A 126 18.63 -22.54 19.29
CA GLU A 126 18.38 -23.91 19.78
C GLU A 126 16.97 -24.08 20.36
#